data_AF-A0A553JTE1-F1
#
_entry.id   AF-A0A553JTE1-F1
#
_cell.length_a   1.000
_cell.length_b   1.000
_cell.length_c   1.000
_cell.angle_alpha   90.00
_cell.angle_beta   90.00
_cell.angle_gamma   90.00
#
_symmetry.space_group_name_H-M   'P 1'
#
loop_
_entity.id
_entity.type
_entity.pdbx_description
1 polymer ?
#
loop_
_entity_poly.entity_id
_entity_poly.type
_entity_poly.pdbx_seq_one_letter_code
_entity_poly.pdbx_strand_id
1 'polypeptide(L)'
;MNIEVIEVRSGVKRNAITLTCLGFAGIILSLVLFLSSSALLGPGLCIFTLSIISTVLGISKQMEPEVSVTLSPEGLSYHHRRGSLFIEWENIQRFDSPKSRDGLETIELPFIGIRLKKINPVLDMIPGRLATGLLTEQRPLLMSAVTLDESLEALEDYLNSEFMPLVVHEERYRGVLAMFGHRCEMLNRNLGYHLYIPIDCLDREPRAFLSLLRDYLQKVREET
;
A
#
# COMPACT_ATOMS: atom_id res chain seq x y z
N MET A 1 0.58 8.18 -31.54
CA MET A 1 1.61 7.11 -31.50
C MET A 1 1.01 6.03 -30.60
N ASN A 2 1.39 4.75 -30.65
CA ASN A 2 0.88 3.84 -29.60
C ASN A 2 1.68 4.12 -28.33
N ILE A 3 1.08 4.82 -27.36
CA ILE A 3 1.71 5.04 -26.06
C ILE A 3 1.89 3.67 -25.40
N GLU A 4 3.15 3.26 -25.20
CA GLU A 4 3.46 1.97 -24.61
C GLU A 4 3.05 1.93 -23.14
N VAL A 5 2.42 0.81 -22.74
CA VAL A 5 2.06 0.55 -21.35
C VAL A 5 3.34 0.35 -20.53
N ILE A 6 3.50 1.12 -19.45
CA ILE A 6 4.65 1.00 -18.55
C ILE A 6 4.25 0.23 -17.30
N GLU A 7 4.91 -0.90 -17.06
CA GLU A 7 4.76 -1.69 -15.83
C GLU A 7 5.88 -1.36 -14.84
N VAL A 8 5.49 -1.05 -13.61
CA VAL A 8 6.39 -0.83 -12.47
C VAL A 8 6.32 -2.06 -11.57
N ARG A 9 7.47 -2.71 -11.42
CA ARG A 9 7.59 -3.99 -10.70
C ARG A 9 7.79 -3.77 -9.21
N SER A 10 7.34 -4.72 -8.40
CA SER A 10 7.65 -4.73 -6.96
C SER A 10 9.08 -5.20 -6.72
N GLY A 11 9.89 -4.41 -6.01
CA GLY A 11 11.22 -4.83 -5.54
C GLY A 11 11.19 -5.90 -4.44
N VAL A 12 10.03 -6.14 -3.82
CA VAL A 12 9.90 -6.91 -2.57
C VAL A 12 10.05 -8.42 -2.78
N LYS A 13 9.75 -8.94 -3.99
CA LYS A 13 9.94 -10.36 -4.34
C LYS A 13 11.40 -10.81 -4.36
N ARG A 14 12.37 -9.88 -4.29
CA ARG A 14 13.80 -10.24 -4.32
C ARG A 14 14.15 -11.18 -3.17
N ASN A 15 14.77 -12.30 -3.52
CA ASN A 15 15.23 -13.37 -2.62
C ASN A 15 14.10 -14.12 -1.86
N ALA A 16 12.84 -14.02 -2.30
CA ALA A 16 11.72 -14.66 -1.61
C ALA A 16 11.85 -16.20 -1.61
N ILE A 17 12.20 -16.78 -2.76
CA ILE A 17 12.37 -18.24 -2.92
C ILE A 17 13.57 -18.75 -2.11
N THR A 18 14.71 -18.05 -2.19
CA THR A 18 15.92 -18.42 -1.44
C THR A 18 15.69 -18.39 0.07
N LEU A 19 14.92 -17.41 0.57
CA LEU A 19 14.58 -17.29 1.97
C LEU A 19 13.68 -18.46 2.43
N THR A 20 12.68 -18.83 1.64
CA THR A 20 11.82 -19.99 1.94
C THR A 20 12.59 -21.30 1.90
N CYS A 21 13.45 -21.52 0.90
CA CYS A 21 14.27 -22.72 0.80
C CYS A 21 15.27 -22.83 1.97
N LEU A 22 15.90 -21.72 2.34
CA LEU A 22 16.83 -21.67 3.48
C LEU A 22 16.11 -21.96 4.80
N GLY A 23 14.92 -21.38 4.99
CA GLY A 23 14.07 -21.66 6.15
C GLY A 23 13.67 -23.14 6.23
N PHE A 24 13.26 -23.74 5.11
CA PHE A 24 12.90 -25.17 5.09
C PHE A 24 14.10 -26.08 5.37
N ALA A 25 15.27 -25.77 4.80
CA ALA A 25 16.50 -26.49 5.07
C ALA A 25 16.92 -26.38 6.56
N GLY A 26 16.75 -25.20 7.16
CA GLY A 26 17.02 -24.98 8.58
C GLY A 26 16.07 -25.74 9.51
N ILE A 27 14.78 -25.89 9.13
CA ILE A 27 13.83 -26.74 9.85
C ILE A 27 14.29 -28.21 9.83
N ILE A 28 14.67 -28.73 8.66
CA ILE A 28 15.19 -30.11 8.55
C ILE A 28 16.46 -30.27 9.39
N LEU A 29 17.39 -29.32 9.32
CA LEU A 29 18.63 -29.36 10.10
C LEU A 29 18.37 -29.38 11.60
N SER A 30 17.44 -28.54 12.07
CA SER A 30 17.05 -28.52 13.49
C SER A 30 16.44 -29.84 13.96
N LEU A 31 15.64 -30.49 13.11
CA LEU A 31 15.06 -31.80 13.41
C LEU A 31 16.15 -32.88 13.54
N VAL A 32 17.13 -32.86 12.65
CA VAL A 32 18.30 -33.76 12.73
C VAL A 32 19.09 -33.54 14.02
N LEU A 33 19.31 -32.28 14.42
CA LEU A 33 20.01 -31.94 15.66
C LEU A 33 19.25 -32.44 16.90
N PHE A 34 17.92 -32.34 16.91
CA PHE A 34 17.09 -32.86 17.99
C PHE A 34 17.15 -34.39 18.12
N LEU A 35 17.21 -35.11 17.00
CA LEU A 35 17.32 -36.57 17.01
C LEU A 35 18.73 -37.06 17.37
N SER A 36 19.76 -36.27 17.09
CA SER A 36 21.15 -36.73 17.24
C SER A 36 21.67 -36.70 18.69
N SER A 37 21.35 -35.67 19.48
CA SER A 37 21.86 -35.55 20.85
C SER A 37 21.05 -34.59 21.72
N SER A 38 20.81 -34.99 22.97
CA SER A 38 20.16 -34.13 23.98
C SER A 38 20.97 -32.88 24.34
N ALA A 39 22.30 -32.91 24.17
CA ALA A 39 23.17 -31.75 24.41
C ALA A 39 23.04 -30.66 23.32
N LEU A 40 22.54 -31.02 22.13
CA LEU A 40 22.36 -30.11 20.99
C LEU A 40 20.96 -29.49 20.94
N LEU A 41 20.12 -29.75 21.95
CA LEU A 41 18.73 -29.28 22.00
C LEU A 41 18.65 -27.75 22.05
N GLY A 42 19.52 -27.08 22.82
CA GLY A 42 19.57 -25.61 22.89
C GLY A 42 19.84 -24.95 21.53
N PRO A 43 20.98 -25.25 20.87
CA PRO A 43 21.26 -24.75 19.52
C PRO A 43 20.20 -25.15 18.48
N GLY A 44 19.67 -26.37 18.57
CA GLY A 44 18.59 -26.86 17.70
C GLY A 44 17.32 -26.01 17.80
N LEU A 45 16.94 -25.60 19.01
CA LEU A 45 15.77 -24.74 19.24
C LEU A 45 15.95 -23.35 18.64
N CYS A 46 17.13 -22.75 18.79
CA CYS A 46 17.43 -21.44 18.18
C CYS A 46 17.37 -21.50 16.66
N ILE A 47 17.93 -22.55 16.05
CA ILE A 47 17.89 -22.74 14.59
C ILE A 47 16.44 -22.96 14.13
N PHE A 48 15.66 -23.76 14.86
CA PHE A 48 14.27 -24.05 14.52
C PHE A 48 13.40 -22.79 14.49
N THR A 49 13.48 -21.94 15.53
CA THR A 49 12.69 -20.71 15.59
C THR A 49 13.07 -19.72 14.49
N LEU A 50 14.38 -19.53 14.25
CA LEU A 50 14.87 -18.67 13.17
C LEU A 50 14.44 -19.17 11.78
N SER A 51 14.40 -20.50 11.61
CA SER A 51 14.01 -21.15 10.36
C SER A 51 12.51 -21.02 10.07
N ILE A 52 11.66 -21.11 11.11
CA ILE A 52 10.22 -20.83 10.98
C ILE A 52 10.01 -19.37 10.56
N ILE A 53 10.65 -18.42 11.24
CA ILE A 53 10.55 -17.00 10.92
C ILE A 53 10.97 -16.74 9.46
N SER A 54 12.12 -17.29 9.06
CA SER A 54 12.63 -17.18 7.69
C SER A 54 11.64 -17.74 6.65
N THR A 55 11.06 -18.92 6.92
CA THR A 55 10.08 -19.57 6.04
C THR A 55 8.81 -18.72 5.87
N VAL A 56 8.25 -18.23 6.98
CA VAL A 56 7.03 -17.39 6.97
C VAL A 56 7.28 -16.08 6.22
N LEU A 57 8.42 -15.42 6.46
CA LEU A 57 8.80 -14.21 5.73
C LEU A 57 8.99 -14.48 4.23
N GLY A 58 9.60 -15.61 3.87
CA GLY A 58 9.78 -16.00 2.46
C GLY A 58 8.45 -16.23 1.74
N ILE A 59 7.51 -16.94 2.38
CA ILE A 59 6.16 -17.16 1.82
C ILE A 59 5.42 -15.82 1.69
N SER A 60 5.48 -14.95 2.70
CA SER A 60 4.86 -13.62 2.67
C SER A 60 5.37 -12.79 1.49
N LYS A 61 6.69 -12.79 1.25
CA LYS A 61 7.28 -12.12 0.08
C LYS A 61 6.84 -12.70 -1.26
N GLN A 62 6.58 -14.00 -1.35
CA GLN A 62 6.11 -14.63 -2.59
C GLN A 62 4.67 -14.24 -2.93
N MET A 63 3.83 -13.97 -1.92
CA MET A 63 2.43 -13.59 -2.11
C MET A 63 2.23 -12.16 -2.62
N GLU A 64 3.28 -11.34 -2.67
CA GLU A 64 3.18 -10.01 -3.23
C GLU A 64 3.02 -10.05 -4.75
N PRO A 65 2.27 -9.11 -5.37
CA PRO A 65 2.17 -9.05 -6.82
C PRO A 65 3.52 -8.67 -7.44
N GLU A 66 3.78 -9.18 -8.66
CA GLU A 66 5.04 -8.90 -9.37
C GLU A 66 5.06 -7.50 -9.98
N VAL A 67 3.89 -7.03 -10.43
CA VAL A 67 3.65 -5.67 -10.90
C VAL A 67 2.84 -4.95 -9.83
N SER A 68 3.32 -3.80 -9.38
CA SER A 68 2.64 -2.99 -8.37
C SER A 68 1.80 -1.88 -9.00
N VAL A 69 2.30 -1.32 -10.10
CA VAL A 69 1.63 -0.21 -10.79
C VAL A 69 1.78 -0.39 -12.29
N THR A 70 0.69 -0.20 -13.02
CA THR A 70 0.68 -0.21 -14.49
C THR A 70 0.15 1.14 -14.98
N LEU A 71 0.86 1.74 -15.92
CA LEU A 71 0.50 3.01 -16.56
C LEU A 71 0.00 2.70 -17.96
N SER A 72 -1.28 2.94 -18.18
CA SER A 72 -1.91 2.81 -19.49
C SER A 72 -2.30 4.19 -20.03
N PRO A 73 -2.58 4.33 -21.33
CA PRO A 73 -3.04 5.59 -21.91
C PRO A 73 -4.33 6.12 -21.24
N GLU A 74 -5.17 5.22 -20.74
CA GLU A 74 -6.45 5.55 -20.10
C GLU A 74 -6.28 5.95 -18.61
N GLY A 75 -5.31 5.35 -17.91
CA GLY A 75 -5.15 5.59 -16.48
C GLY A 75 -4.00 4.86 -15.79
N LEU A 76 -4.09 4.89 -14.47
CA LEU A 76 -3.18 4.26 -13.52
C LEU A 76 -3.87 3.03 -12.90
N SER A 77 -3.29 1.85 -13.06
CA SER A 77 -3.71 0.65 -12.34
C SER A 77 -2.78 0.39 -11.17
N TYR A 78 -3.31 0.37 -9.95
CA TYR A 78 -2.61 -0.10 -8.76
C TYR A 78 -2.96 -1.56 -8.49
N HIS A 79 -1.94 -2.41 -8.41
CA HIS A 79 -2.07 -3.85 -8.19
C HIS A 79 -1.62 -4.20 -6.78
N HIS A 80 -2.52 -4.80 -6.01
CA HIS A 80 -2.28 -5.20 -4.63
C HIS A 80 -2.59 -6.70 -4.45
N ARG A 81 -2.04 -7.34 -3.42
CA ARG A 81 -2.29 -8.78 -3.15
C ARG A 81 -3.77 -9.12 -2.96
N ARG A 82 -4.60 -8.12 -2.59
CA ARG A 82 -6.04 -8.25 -2.32
C ARG A 82 -6.95 -7.82 -3.49
N GLY A 83 -6.39 -7.35 -4.60
CA GLY A 83 -7.14 -6.87 -5.76
C GLY A 83 -6.39 -5.77 -6.52
N SER A 84 -6.97 -5.30 -7.62
CA SER A 84 -6.43 -4.17 -8.39
C SER A 84 -7.44 -3.03 -8.39
N LEU A 85 -6.94 -1.79 -8.45
CA LEU A 85 -7.73 -0.57 -8.54
C LEU A 85 -7.26 0.21 -9.77
N PHE A 86 -8.19 0.54 -10.66
CA PHE A 86 -7.93 1.40 -11.82
C PHE A 86 -8.40 2.83 -11.53
N ILE A 87 -7.62 3.81 -11.96
CA ILE A 87 -7.90 5.24 -11.77
C ILE A 87 -7.60 5.96 -13.09
N GLU A 88 -8.61 6.58 -13.68
CA GLU A 88 -8.47 7.36 -14.91
C GLU A 88 -7.61 8.60 -14.70
N TRP A 89 -6.81 8.97 -15.71
CA TRP A 89 -5.99 10.18 -15.66
C TRP A 89 -6.81 11.45 -15.46
N GLU A 90 -8.01 11.51 -16.02
CA GLU A 90 -8.91 12.65 -15.89
C GLU A 90 -9.36 12.89 -14.44
N ASN A 91 -9.49 11.82 -13.64
CA ASN A 91 -9.90 11.91 -12.25
C ASN A 91 -8.71 12.24 -11.31
N ILE A 92 -7.47 12.06 -11.76
CA ILE A 92 -6.29 12.40 -10.97
C ILE A 92 -6.06 13.91 -11.03
N GLN A 93 -6.11 14.57 -9.86
CA GLN A 93 -5.83 16.00 -9.73
C GLN A 93 -4.32 16.26 -9.59
N ARG A 94 -3.64 15.49 -8.73
CA ARG A 94 -2.18 15.56 -8.53
C ARG A 94 -1.66 14.31 -7.85
N PHE A 95 -0.36 14.08 -7.98
CA PHE A 95 0.39 13.05 -7.27
C PHE A 95 1.70 13.64 -6.75
N ASP A 96 2.02 13.35 -5.48
CA ASP A 96 3.23 13.83 -4.82
C ASP A 96 3.59 12.95 -3.61
N SER A 97 4.77 13.15 -3.04
CA SER A 97 5.14 12.54 -1.76
C SER A 97 4.44 13.29 -0.62
N PRO A 98 3.58 12.63 0.19
CA PRO A 98 2.92 13.26 1.31
C PRO A 98 3.94 13.60 2.39
N LYS A 99 3.79 14.77 3.01
CA LYS A 99 4.70 15.28 4.03
C LYS A 99 3.94 15.42 5.34
N SER A 100 4.59 15.03 6.43
CA SER A 100 4.09 15.11 7.79
C SER A 100 4.98 16.05 8.59
N ARG A 101 4.39 16.91 9.44
CA ARG A 101 5.11 17.86 10.30
C ARG A 101 5.26 17.29 11.72
N ASP A 102 6.39 16.68 12.03
CA ASP A 102 6.68 16.26 13.40
C ASP A 102 7.30 17.43 14.18
N GLY A 103 6.46 18.22 14.86
CA GLY A 103 6.87 19.45 15.56
C GLY A 103 7.43 20.51 14.61
N LEU A 104 8.75 20.74 14.68
CA LEU A 104 9.48 21.70 13.81
C LEU A 104 10.06 21.04 12.55
N GLU A 105 10.10 19.71 12.48
CA GLU A 105 10.68 18.98 11.35
C GLU A 105 9.59 18.51 10.38
N THR A 106 9.90 18.55 9.08
CA THR A 106 9.01 18.03 8.03
C THR A 106 9.57 16.71 7.53
N ILE A 107 8.88 15.61 7.83
CA ILE A 107 9.27 14.26 7.44
C ILE A 107 8.45 13.84 6.21
N GLU A 108 9.13 13.33 5.18
CA GLU A 108 8.46 12.74 4.02
C GLU A 108 7.93 11.35 4.40
N LEU A 109 6.62 11.14 4.23
CA LEU A 109 6.01 9.84 4.50
C LEU A 109 6.41 8.85 3.39
N PRO A 110 6.60 7.55 3.70
CA PRO A 110 7.04 6.54 2.74
C PRO A 110 5.89 6.07 1.83
N PHE A 111 5.16 7.01 1.23
CA PHE A 111 4.04 6.79 0.35
C PHE A 111 4.06 7.74 -0.85
N ILE A 112 3.40 7.37 -1.93
CA ILE A 112 3.01 8.27 -3.01
C ILE A 112 1.53 8.59 -2.80
N GLY A 113 1.23 9.86 -2.54
CA GLY A 113 -0.12 10.36 -2.37
C GLY A 113 -0.75 10.69 -3.71
N ILE A 114 -1.98 10.23 -3.94
CA ILE A 114 -2.78 10.55 -5.11
C ILE A 114 -4.03 11.32 -4.66
N ARG A 115 -4.18 12.53 -5.19
CA ARG A 115 -5.36 13.35 -4.97
C ARG A 115 -6.29 13.20 -6.16
N LEU A 116 -7.53 12.83 -5.89
CA LEU A 116 -8.58 12.65 -6.88
C LEU A 116 -9.47 13.89 -6.93
N LYS A 117 -10.13 14.11 -8.08
CA LYS A 117 -11.17 15.12 -8.25
C LYS A 117 -12.50 14.65 -7.66
N LYS A 118 -12.83 13.37 -7.87
CA LYS A 118 -14.01 12.70 -7.31
C LYS A 118 -13.62 11.32 -6.78
N ILE A 119 -14.07 10.98 -5.57
CA ILE A 119 -13.78 9.68 -4.95
C ILE A 119 -14.70 8.56 -5.47
N ASN A 120 -15.90 8.91 -5.95
CA ASN A 120 -16.94 7.98 -6.37
C ASN A 120 -16.47 6.89 -7.36
N PRO A 121 -15.77 7.23 -8.48
CA PRO A 121 -15.33 6.21 -9.42
C PRO A 121 -14.38 5.18 -8.79
N VAL A 122 -13.61 5.60 -7.77
CA VAL A 122 -12.74 4.69 -7.02
C VAL A 122 -13.55 3.83 -6.06
N LEU A 123 -14.57 4.39 -5.38
CA LEU A 123 -15.44 3.62 -4.49
C LEU A 123 -16.28 2.58 -5.24
N ASP A 124 -16.66 2.87 -6.48
CA ASP A 124 -17.44 1.95 -7.32
C ASP A 124 -16.58 0.81 -7.89
N MET A 125 -15.33 1.09 -8.21
CA MET A 125 -14.42 0.14 -8.86
C MET A 125 -13.56 -0.67 -7.89
N ILE A 126 -13.36 -0.19 -6.65
CA ILE A 126 -12.48 -0.85 -5.69
C ILE A 126 -13.07 -2.20 -5.22
N PRO A 127 -12.31 -3.32 -5.32
CA PRO A 127 -12.74 -4.57 -4.73
C PRO A 127 -12.89 -4.43 -3.20
N GLY A 128 -14.01 -4.90 -2.62
CA GLY A 128 -14.22 -4.79 -1.16
C GLY A 128 -13.11 -5.42 -0.30
N ARG A 129 -12.45 -6.48 -0.80
CA ARG A 129 -11.26 -7.08 -0.15
C ARG A 129 -10.04 -6.16 -0.18
N LEU A 130 -9.89 -5.35 -1.22
CA LEU A 130 -8.85 -4.33 -1.31
C LEU A 130 -9.17 -3.19 -0.34
N ALA A 131 -10.41 -2.67 -0.34
CA ALA A 131 -10.83 -1.60 0.58
C ALA A 131 -10.62 -1.98 2.05
N THR A 132 -11.11 -3.14 2.49
CA THR A 132 -10.86 -3.67 3.86
C THR A 132 -9.38 -3.84 4.15
N GLY A 133 -8.61 -4.29 3.15
CA GLY A 133 -7.19 -4.48 3.30
C GLY A 133 -6.43 -3.19 3.53
N LEU A 134 -6.70 -2.18 2.71
CA LEU A 134 -6.11 -0.84 2.82
C LEU A 134 -6.50 -0.18 4.15
N LEU A 135 -7.75 -0.31 4.60
CA LEU A 135 -8.20 0.19 5.92
C LEU A 135 -7.35 -0.36 7.07
N THR A 136 -6.93 -1.62 6.99
CA THR A 136 -6.14 -2.27 8.03
C THR A 136 -4.65 -1.91 7.90
N GLU A 137 -4.11 -1.97 6.69
CA GLU A 137 -2.69 -1.72 6.40
C GLU A 137 -2.30 -0.25 6.62
N GLN A 138 -3.22 0.68 6.35
CA GLN A 138 -2.99 2.12 6.44
C GLN A 138 -3.49 2.73 7.75
N ARG A 139 -3.85 1.90 8.75
CA ARG A 139 -4.24 2.40 10.08
C ARG A 139 -3.16 3.29 10.74
N PRO A 140 -1.85 2.97 10.64
CA PRO A 140 -0.81 3.85 11.18
C PRO A 140 -0.81 5.25 10.54
N LEU A 141 -1.10 5.36 9.23
CA LEU A 141 -1.19 6.64 8.54
C LEU A 141 -2.29 7.54 9.12
N LEU A 142 -3.42 6.97 9.51
CA LEU A 142 -4.46 7.75 10.18
C LEU A 142 -3.97 8.29 11.53
N MET A 143 -3.30 7.46 12.33
CA MET A 143 -2.78 7.91 13.63
C MET A 143 -1.78 9.06 13.45
N SER A 144 -0.86 8.93 12.48
CA SER A 144 0.07 10.01 12.13
C SER A 144 -0.64 11.25 11.58
N ALA A 145 -1.72 11.10 10.79
CA ALA A 145 -2.48 12.25 10.29
C ALA A 145 -3.18 13.04 11.41
N VAL A 146 -3.66 12.34 12.45
CA VAL A 146 -4.36 12.97 13.58
C VAL A 146 -3.41 13.71 14.51
N THR A 147 -2.23 13.15 14.77
CA THR A 147 -1.24 13.80 15.65
C THR A 147 -0.73 15.13 15.11
N LEU A 148 -0.89 15.38 13.81
CA LEU A 148 -0.41 16.58 13.11
C LEU A 148 -1.33 17.79 13.23
N ASP A 149 -2.63 17.57 13.38
CA ASP A 149 -3.62 18.64 13.23
C ASP A 149 -4.20 19.11 14.58
N GLU A 150 -3.68 18.60 15.71
CA GLU A 150 -4.13 18.89 17.10
C GLU A 150 -5.66 18.81 17.33
N SER A 151 -6.44 18.32 16.37
CA SER A 151 -7.89 18.32 16.42
C SER A 151 -8.40 16.92 16.77
N LEU A 152 -8.36 16.62 18.06
CA LEU A 152 -9.06 15.47 18.66
C LEU A 152 -10.52 15.37 18.16
N GLU A 153 -11.15 16.52 17.95
CA GLU A 153 -12.50 16.64 17.36
C GLU A 153 -12.62 16.01 15.97
N ALA A 154 -11.64 16.19 15.08
CA ALA A 154 -11.69 15.61 13.74
C ALA A 154 -11.53 14.08 13.75
N LEU A 155 -10.78 13.55 14.73
CA LEU A 155 -10.69 12.11 14.97
C LEU A 155 -12.00 11.57 15.57
N GLU A 156 -12.58 12.27 16.54
CA GLU A 156 -13.86 11.88 17.14
C GLU A 156 -14.97 11.87 16.08
N ASP A 157 -15.06 12.90 15.25
CA ASP A 157 -15.99 12.97 14.13
C ASP A 157 -15.77 11.82 13.14
N TYR A 158 -14.51 11.48 12.84
CA TYR A 158 -14.19 10.33 12.02
C TYR A 158 -14.66 9.02 12.66
N LEU A 159 -14.34 8.76 13.93
CA LEU A 159 -14.72 7.53 14.63
C LEU A 159 -16.23 7.39 14.74
N ASN A 160 -16.94 8.50 14.95
CA ASN A 160 -18.40 8.53 15.00
C ASN A 160 -19.05 8.30 13.63
N SER A 161 -18.41 8.74 12.54
CA SER A 161 -18.91 8.59 11.17
C SER A 161 -18.43 7.34 10.44
N GLU A 162 -17.41 6.64 10.94
CA GLU A 162 -16.75 5.50 10.26
C GLU A 162 -17.74 4.38 9.85
N PHE A 163 -18.80 4.18 10.64
CA PHE A 163 -19.82 3.16 10.40
C PHE A 163 -21.10 3.72 9.78
N MET A 164 -21.16 5.02 9.53
CA MET A 164 -22.32 5.69 8.94
C MET A 164 -22.30 5.57 7.41
N PRO A 165 -23.48 5.66 6.75
CA PRO A 165 -23.54 5.77 5.31
C PRO A 165 -22.86 7.07 4.83
N LEU A 166 -21.91 6.93 3.92
CA LEU A 166 -21.24 8.07 3.29
C LEU A 166 -22.11 8.57 2.13
N VAL A 167 -22.29 9.89 2.04
CA VAL A 167 -22.92 10.56 0.88
C VAL A 167 -21.93 11.53 0.28
N VAL A 168 -21.45 11.27 -0.92
CA VAL A 168 -20.48 12.12 -1.65
C VAL A 168 -20.93 12.23 -3.10
N HIS A 169 -20.94 13.46 -3.63
CA HIS A 169 -21.38 13.76 -4.99
C HIS A 169 -22.72 13.11 -5.38
N GLU A 170 -23.72 13.22 -4.49
CA GLU A 170 -25.08 12.70 -4.67
C GLU A 170 -25.23 11.16 -4.67
N GLU A 171 -24.14 10.43 -4.45
CA GLU A 171 -24.18 8.97 -4.34
C GLU A 171 -24.01 8.52 -2.89
N ARG A 172 -24.68 7.41 -2.55
CA ARG A 172 -24.74 6.89 -1.19
C ARG A 172 -24.05 5.53 -1.09
N TYR A 173 -23.00 5.48 -0.31
CA TYR A 173 -22.24 4.27 -0.01
C TYR A 173 -22.62 3.69 1.36
N ARG A 174 -22.46 2.37 1.53
CA ARG A 174 -22.71 1.66 2.80
C ARG A 174 -21.64 0.62 3.09
N GLY A 175 -21.55 0.22 4.36
CA GLY A 175 -20.64 -0.82 4.81
C GLY A 175 -19.17 -0.44 4.59
N VAL A 176 -18.38 -1.40 4.11
CA VAL A 176 -16.93 -1.22 3.90
C VAL A 176 -16.61 -0.05 2.95
N LEU A 177 -17.41 0.16 1.90
CA LEU A 177 -17.16 1.24 0.94
C LEU A 177 -17.37 2.61 1.58
N ALA A 178 -18.39 2.75 2.45
CA ALA A 178 -18.60 3.98 3.21
C ALA A 178 -17.45 4.24 4.17
N MET A 179 -17.02 3.21 4.91
CA MET A 179 -15.88 3.28 5.81
C MET A 179 -14.59 3.69 5.08
N PHE A 180 -14.31 3.08 3.93
CA PHE A 180 -13.16 3.42 3.11
C PHE A 180 -13.25 4.84 2.55
N GLY A 181 -14.42 5.28 2.09
CA GLY A 181 -14.60 6.64 1.62
C GLY A 181 -14.44 7.68 2.73
N HIS A 182 -14.99 7.46 3.93
CA HIS A 182 -14.73 8.30 5.10
C HIS A 182 -13.23 8.39 5.42
N ARG A 183 -12.50 7.25 5.32
CA ARG A 183 -11.05 7.22 5.51
C ARG A 183 -10.34 8.07 4.46
N CYS A 184 -10.71 7.94 3.18
CA CYS A 184 -10.13 8.72 2.10
C CYS A 184 -10.38 10.22 2.26
N GLU A 185 -11.58 10.64 2.65
CA GLU A 185 -11.90 12.05 2.90
C GLU A 185 -11.12 12.60 4.10
N MET A 186 -11.02 11.84 5.19
CA MET A 186 -10.24 12.22 6.36
C MET A 186 -8.76 12.40 5.99
N LEU A 187 -8.17 11.44 5.28
CA LEU A 187 -6.77 11.54 4.85
C LEU A 187 -6.57 12.69 3.85
N ASN A 188 -7.56 12.96 3.00
CA ASN A 188 -7.53 14.08 2.07
C ASN A 188 -7.56 15.44 2.79
N ARG A 189 -8.34 15.55 3.87
CA ARG A 189 -8.40 16.76 4.70
C ARG A 189 -7.08 17.03 5.42
N ASN A 190 -6.47 16.00 6.01
CA ASN A 190 -5.29 16.17 6.87
C ASN A 190 -3.95 16.13 6.13
N LEU A 191 -3.82 15.27 5.12
CA LEU A 191 -2.57 15.05 4.38
C LEU A 191 -2.66 15.51 2.91
N GLY A 192 -3.86 15.84 2.41
CA GLY A 192 -4.06 16.41 1.08
C GLY A 192 -4.26 15.40 -0.06
N TYR A 193 -4.34 14.09 0.24
CA TYR A 193 -4.48 13.00 -0.72
C TYR A 193 -5.50 11.95 -0.28
N HIS A 194 -6.14 11.27 -1.24
CA HIS A 194 -7.17 10.27 -0.97
C HIS A 194 -6.61 8.84 -0.95
N LEU A 195 -5.66 8.57 -1.84
CA LEU A 195 -5.04 7.24 -1.98
C LEU A 195 -3.54 7.34 -1.73
N TYR A 196 -2.99 6.27 -1.16
CA TYR A 196 -1.59 6.17 -0.77
C TYR A 196 -1.02 4.86 -1.29
N ILE A 197 0.02 4.95 -2.12
CA ILE A 197 0.77 3.80 -2.63
C ILE A 197 2.08 3.70 -1.83
N PRO A 198 2.34 2.60 -1.10
CA PRO A 198 3.60 2.42 -0.37
C PRO A 198 4.81 2.47 -1.32
N ILE A 199 5.89 3.15 -0.91
CA ILE A 199 7.11 3.23 -1.73
C ILE A 199 7.83 1.88 -1.86
N ASP A 200 7.64 0.98 -0.90
CA ASP A 200 8.24 -0.37 -0.90
C ASP A 200 7.79 -1.20 -2.10
N CYS A 201 6.62 -0.89 -2.65
CA CYS A 201 6.07 -1.55 -3.82
C CYS A 201 6.68 -1.05 -5.15
N LEU A 202 7.52 -0.01 -5.14
CA LEU A 202 8.10 0.59 -6.34
C LEU A 202 9.47 -0.05 -6.68
N ASP A 203 9.81 -0.10 -7.97
CA ASP A 203 11.13 -0.55 -8.46
C ASP A 203 12.20 0.56 -8.44
N ARG A 204 11.83 1.78 -8.06
CA ARG A 204 12.66 2.99 -8.15
C ARG A 204 12.39 3.94 -6.98
N GLU A 205 13.28 4.90 -6.82
CA GLU A 205 13.11 5.94 -5.81
C GLU A 205 11.81 6.75 -6.02
N PRO A 206 11.14 7.21 -4.93
CA PRO A 206 9.88 7.93 -5.02
C PRO A 206 9.91 9.12 -5.98
N ARG A 207 11.00 9.89 -5.98
CA ARG A 207 11.19 11.05 -6.87
C ARG A 207 11.27 10.65 -8.35
N ALA A 208 11.98 9.57 -8.66
CA ALA A 208 12.10 9.04 -10.02
C ALA A 208 10.77 8.44 -10.52
N PHE A 209 9.96 7.90 -9.62
CA PHE A 209 8.60 7.45 -9.95
C PHE A 209 7.67 8.64 -10.23
N LEU A 210 7.73 9.69 -9.40
CA LEU A 210 6.95 10.91 -9.63
C LEU A 210 7.32 11.59 -10.95
N SER A 211 8.61 11.65 -11.32
CA SER A 211 9.03 12.19 -12.62
C SER A 211 8.47 11.36 -13.77
N LEU A 212 8.56 10.02 -13.67
CA LEU A 212 7.99 9.14 -14.70
C LEU A 212 6.48 9.36 -14.86
N LEU A 213 5.73 9.46 -13.75
CA LEU A 213 4.28 9.73 -13.81
C LEU A 213 3.98 11.07 -14.51
N ARG A 214 4.78 12.11 -14.26
CA ARG A 214 4.61 13.43 -14.92
C ARG A 214 4.90 13.34 -16.40
N ASP A 215 6.02 12.72 -16.77
CA ASP A 215 6.44 12.58 -18.16
C ASP A 215 5.42 11.74 -18.96
N TYR A 216 4.90 10.68 -18.36
CA TYR A 216 3.89 9.83 -18.98
C TYR A 216 2.57 10.58 -19.17
N LEU A 217 2.08 11.26 -18.12
CA LEU A 217 0.86 12.06 -18.20
C LEU A 217 0.98 13.19 -19.23
N GLN A 218 2.16 13.80 -19.35
CA GLN A 218 2.43 14.81 -20.37
C GLN A 218 2.31 14.21 -21.78
N LYS A 219 2.93 13.05 -22.04
CA LYS A 219 2.80 12.34 -23.32
C LYS A 219 1.35 12.00 -23.67
N VAL A 220 0.59 11.48 -22.71
CA VAL A 220 -0.85 11.17 -22.90
C VAL A 220 -1.64 12.43 -23.30
N ARG A 221 -1.35 13.57 -22.67
CA ARG A 221 -2.01 14.85 -22.97
C ARG A 221 -1.60 15.47 -24.30
N GLU A 222 -0.38 15.23 -24.76
CA GLU A 222 0.11 15.72 -26.06
C GLU A 222 -0.47 14.93 -27.24
N GLU A 223 -0.94 13.70 -27.00
CA GLU A 223 -1.54 12.83 -28.02
C GLU A 223 -3.08 12.88 -28.08
N THR A 224 -3.73 13.52 -27.09
CA THR A 224 -5.20 13.68 -27.02
C THR A 224 -5.64 15.03 -27.59
#